data_AF-A0A383BII2-F1
#
_entry.id   AF-A0A383BII2-F1
#
_cell.length_a   1.000
_cell.length_b   1.000
_cell.length_c   1.000
_cell.angle_alpha   90.00
_cell.angle_beta   90.00
_cell.angle_gamma   90.00
#
_symmetry.space_group_name_H-M   'P 1'
#
loop_
_entity.id
_entity.type
_entity.pdbx_description
1 polymer ?
#
loop_
_entity_poly.entity_id
_entity_poly.type
_entity_poly.pdbx_seq_one_letter_code
_entity_poly.pdbx_strand_id
1 'polypeptide(L)'
;GTQLYDDDGGGVYTGTRELGEGVWEYLFTVNGWNGLIGNAPSGSECDYFPDDEYANYGLTMGAEDIVLDVVCWMSCTECEGEPPSGDPDFSATINASDGGALQLDMTFGFSPDATDGYDDGMDQYAPPAPPPPAFDAALSWDGERYYTQILNGSVDDLVEHEYSIALAYDTNNLVELTWDNTGWSDLMSYCQLQDAFDGGMGIDIDMLSETSLTLTNPAFSSLLLKVTPVSGSDEPDTFDVTFTI
;
A
#
# COMPACT_ATOMS: atom_id res chain seq x y z
N GLY A 1 0.50 -9.50 34.41
CA GLY A 1 0.47 -8.66 33.21
C GLY A 1 1.80 -8.79 32.51
N THR A 2 1.81 -8.50 31.21
CA THR A 2 3.04 -8.31 30.42
C THR A 2 3.33 -6.82 30.40
N GLN A 3 4.61 -6.44 30.49
CA GLN A 3 5.01 -5.05 30.33
C GLN A 3 5.07 -4.72 28.83
N LEU A 4 4.51 -3.58 28.46
CA LEU A 4 4.56 -3.06 27.09
C LEU A 4 5.54 -1.87 27.03
N TYR A 5 6.13 -1.64 25.87
CA TYR A 5 7.15 -0.61 25.63
C TYR A 5 6.80 0.21 24.39
N ASP A 6 7.09 1.50 24.44
CA ASP A 6 6.95 2.46 23.34
C ASP A 6 8.38 2.88 22.95
N ASP A 7 9.08 1.98 22.26
CA ASP A 7 10.51 2.12 21.98
C ASP A 7 10.79 3.13 20.86
N ASP A 8 9.83 3.36 19.97
CA ASP A 8 9.89 4.33 18.88
C ASP A 8 9.34 5.72 19.25
N GLY A 9 8.61 5.82 20.37
CA GLY A 9 8.02 7.07 20.84
C GLY A 9 6.79 7.49 20.05
N GLY A 10 6.18 6.57 19.28
CA GLY A 10 4.96 6.78 18.51
C GLY A 10 3.68 6.79 19.36
N GLY A 11 3.78 6.39 20.63
CA GLY A 11 2.64 6.30 21.53
C GLY A 11 1.88 4.97 21.44
N VAL A 12 2.40 4.01 20.66
CA VAL A 12 1.94 2.63 20.58
C VAL A 12 2.85 1.77 21.46
N TYR A 13 2.26 1.02 22.39
CA TYR A 13 3.01 0.23 23.35
C TYR A 13 2.92 -1.25 22.98
N THR A 14 4.05 -1.88 22.66
CA THR A 14 4.12 -3.26 22.18
C THR A 14 4.76 -4.21 23.21
N GLY A 15 4.43 -5.50 23.12
CA GLY A 15 5.05 -6.53 23.93
C GLY A 15 4.46 -7.91 23.69
N THR A 16 5.29 -8.94 23.84
CA THR A 16 4.93 -10.32 23.49
C THR A 16 4.63 -11.15 24.74
N ARG A 17 3.68 -12.09 24.64
CA ARG A 17 3.37 -13.04 25.70
C ARG A 17 3.01 -14.41 25.12
N GLU A 18 3.66 -15.46 25.61
CA GLU A 18 3.26 -16.83 25.31
C GLU A 18 1.96 -17.20 26.03
N LEU A 19 1.00 -17.71 25.26
CA LEU A 19 -0.31 -18.20 25.73
C LEU A 19 -0.55 -19.60 25.18
N GLY A 20 -1.31 -20.42 25.90
CA GLY A 20 -1.78 -21.70 25.38
C GLY A 20 -3.01 -21.52 24.48
N GLU A 21 -3.29 -22.51 23.63
CA GLU A 21 -4.53 -22.57 22.83
C GLU A 21 -5.77 -22.37 23.72
N GLY A 22 -6.73 -21.58 23.23
CA GLY A 22 -7.99 -21.32 23.90
C GLY A 22 -8.40 -19.85 23.88
N VAL A 23 -9.43 -19.54 24.66
CA VAL A 23 -9.97 -18.19 24.79
C VAL A 23 -9.33 -17.51 26.00
N TRP A 24 -8.89 -16.27 25.79
CA TRP A 24 -8.30 -15.41 26.79
C TRP A 24 -9.01 -14.07 26.86
N GLU A 25 -9.01 -13.47 28.04
CA GLU A 25 -9.48 -12.11 28.28
C GLU A 25 -8.30 -11.23 28.70
N TYR A 26 -8.33 -9.96 28.31
CA TYR A 26 -7.28 -9.01 28.66
C TYR A 26 -7.80 -7.58 28.82
N LEU A 27 -6.99 -6.77 29.50
CA LEU A 27 -7.14 -5.33 29.63
C LEU A 27 -5.76 -4.70 29.80
N PHE A 28 -5.70 -3.38 29.64
CA PHE A 28 -4.48 -2.60 29.80
C PHE A 28 -4.44 -1.91 31.16
N THR A 29 -3.25 -1.76 31.73
CA THR A 29 -3.06 -0.97 32.95
C THR A 29 -1.83 -0.08 32.85
N VAL A 30 -1.95 1.18 33.25
CA VAL A 30 -0.81 2.08 33.43
C VAL A 30 -0.46 2.11 34.90
N ASN A 31 0.77 1.71 35.27
CA ASN A 31 1.23 1.58 36.66
C ASN A 31 0.47 0.53 37.50
N GLY A 32 -0.02 -0.53 36.85
CA GLY A 32 -0.73 -1.64 37.48
C GLY A 32 -2.15 -1.29 37.95
N TRP A 33 -2.75 -2.16 38.77
CA TRP A 33 -4.16 -2.05 39.20
C TRP A 33 -4.52 -0.81 40.01
N ASN A 34 -3.52 -0.07 40.52
CA ASN A 34 -3.74 1.18 41.25
C ASN A 34 -3.66 2.43 40.34
N GLY A 35 -3.39 2.24 39.05
CA GLY A 35 -3.34 3.33 38.07
C GLY A 35 -4.51 3.30 37.09
N LEU A 36 -4.28 3.76 35.86
CA LEU A 36 -5.32 3.80 34.84
C LEU A 36 -5.59 2.39 34.31
N ILE A 37 -6.86 2.09 34.07
CA ILE A 37 -7.32 0.82 33.49
C ILE A 37 -7.91 1.15 32.12
N GLY A 38 -7.44 0.45 31.10
CA GLY A 38 -7.94 0.52 29.72
C GLY A 38 -8.69 -0.76 29.43
N ASN A 39 -10.01 -0.73 29.65
CA ASN A 39 -10.95 -1.82 29.38
C ASN A 39 -11.83 -1.46 28.18
N ALA A 40 -12.49 -2.45 27.59
CA ALA A 40 -13.48 -2.20 26.54
C ALA A 40 -14.62 -1.30 27.07
N PRO A 41 -15.29 -0.54 26.21
CA PRO A 41 -16.54 0.11 26.60
C PRO A 41 -17.54 -0.95 27.08
N SER A 42 -18.08 -0.79 28.29
CA SER A 42 -18.96 -1.81 28.90
C SER A 42 -20.22 -2.04 28.06
N GLY A 43 -20.54 -3.31 27.79
CA GLY A 43 -21.68 -3.73 26.98
C GLY A 43 -21.52 -3.47 25.48
N SER A 44 -20.31 -3.15 25.02
CA SER A 44 -20.02 -2.93 23.59
C SER A 44 -19.72 -4.23 22.85
N GLU A 45 -19.44 -4.14 21.55
CA GLU A 45 -19.11 -5.30 20.71
C GLU A 45 -17.73 -5.90 21.02
N CYS A 46 -16.79 -5.08 21.52
CA CYS A 46 -15.46 -5.54 21.89
C CYS A 46 -15.34 -5.92 23.38
N ASP A 47 -16.45 -5.82 24.12
CA ASP A 47 -16.59 -6.43 25.45
C ASP A 47 -16.84 -7.92 25.25
N TYR A 48 -15.92 -8.77 25.69
CA TYR A 48 -15.99 -10.20 25.43
C TYR A 48 -17.23 -10.84 26.07
N PHE A 49 -17.64 -10.33 27.23
CA PHE A 49 -18.86 -10.72 27.91
C PHE A 49 -19.70 -9.47 28.22
N PRO A 50 -20.46 -8.94 27.24
CA PRO A 50 -21.20 -7.68 27.38
C PRO A 50 -22.24 -7.65 28.51
N ASP A 51 -22.65 -8.83 28.97
CA ASP A 51 -23.63 -9.02 30.05
C ASP A 51 -22.99 -9.01 31.45
N ASP A 52 -21.66 -8.92 31.56
CA ASP A 52 -20.94 -8.84 32.83
C ASP A 52 -20.48 -7.41 33.18
N GLU A 53 -19.75 -7.28 34.30
CA GLU A 53 -19.36 -5.98 34.86
C GLU A 53 -17.87 -5.64 34.62
N TYR A 54 -17.11 -6.53 33.98
CA TYR A 54 -15.65 -6.44 33.88
C TYR A 54 -15.17 -5.74 32.60
N ALA A 55 -15.95 -5.82 31.51
CA ALA A 55 -15.69 -5.16 30.25
C ALA A 55 -14.28 -5.47 29.67
N ASN A 56 -13.89 -6.75 29.71
CA ASN A 56 -12.59 -7.20 29.21
C ASN A 56 -12.62 -7.35 27.68
N TYR A 57 -11.47 -7.10 27.05
CA TYR A 57 -11.29 -7.50 25.65
C TYR A 57 -11.11 -9.01 25.55
N GLY A 58 -11.53 -9.60 24.42
CA GLY A 58 -11.42 -11.03 24.15
C GLY A 58 -10.34 -11.35 23.12
N LEU A 59 -9.72 -12.53 23.25
CA LEU A 59 -8.74 -13.07 22.31
C LEU A 59 -8.92 -14.58 22.18
N THR A 60 -8.80 -15.12 20.97
CA THR A 60 -8.76 -16.56 20.73
C THR A 60 -7.39 -16.97 20.19
N MET A 61 -6.68 -17.83 20.92
CA MET A 61 -5.38 -18.38 20.55
C MET A 61 -5.55 -19.74 19.88
N GLY A 62 -4.99 -19.86 18.67
CA GLY A 62 -4.85 -21.12 17.93
C GLY A 62 -3.48 -21.77 18.15
N ALA A 63 -3.11 -22.67 17.24
CA ALA A 63 -1.82 -23.39 17.26
C ALA A 63 -0.65 -22.59 16.64
N GLU A 64 -0.95 -21.44 16.02
CA GLU A 64 0.02 -20.55 15.39
C GLU A 64 0.09 -19.24 16.18
N ASP A 65 1.22 -18.53 16.04
CA ASP A 65 1.40 -17.20 16.61
C ASP A 65 0.45 -16.20 15.93
N ILE A 66 -0.04 -15.23 16.71
CA ILE A 66 -0.88 -14.15 16.20
C ILE A 66 -0.34 -12.80 16.68
N VAL A 67 -0.43 -11.80 15.80
CA VAL A 67 -0.23 -10.40 16.15
C VAL A 67 -1.60 -9.79 16.37
N LEU A 68 -1.76 -9.04 17.45
CA LEU A 68 -3.00 -8.30 17.72
C LEU A 68 -2.91 -6.94 17.02
N ASP A 69 -4.00 -6.52 16.39
CA ASP A 69 -4.18 -5.15 15.94
C ASP A 69 -4.06 -4.17 17.12
N VAL A 70 -3.65 -2.93 16.86
CA VAL A 70 -3.53 -1.94 17.93
C VAL A 70 -4.90 -1.60 18.50
N VAL A 71 -5.02 -1.83 19.80
CA VAL A 71 -6.22 -1.52 20.55
C VAL A 71 -6.18 -0.06 21.00
N CYS A 72 -7.09 0.75 20.45
CA CYS A 72 -7.27 2.12 20.90
C CYS A 72 -7.78 2.17 22.34
N TRP A 73 -7.18 3.04 23.15
CA TRP A 73 -7.43 3.11 24.58
C TRP A 73 -8.92 3.29 24.90
N MET A 74 -9.54 2.27 25.49
CA MET A 74 -10.96 2.24 25.86
C MET A 74 -11.92 2.44 24.67
N SER A 75 -11.56 1.89 23.52
CA SER A 75 -12.37 1.92 22.30
C SER A 75 -12.51 0.52 21.70
N CYS A 76 -13.56 0.34 20.89
CA CYS A 76 -13.68 -0.82 19.99
C CYS A 76 -13.21 -0.50 18.56
N THR A 77 -13.00 0.77 18.26
CA THR A 77 -12.50 1.24 16.97
C THR A 77 -10.98 1.25 16.99
N GLU A 78 -10.38 0.92 15.85
CA GLU A 78 -8.95 1.04 15.58
C GLU A 78 -8.44 2.46 15.86
N CYS A 79 -7.16 2.56 16.21
CA CYS A 79 -6.50 3.85 16.36
C CYS A 79 -6.42 4.55 15.01
N GLU A 80 -6.95 5.78 14.89
CA GLU A 80 -6.64 6.60 13.71
C GLU A 80 -5.15 6.96 13.76
N GLY A 81 -4.37 6.38 12.84
CA GLY A 81 -2.97 6.73 12.63
C GLY A 81 -1.94 5.60 12.73
N GLU A 82 -2.32 4.32 12.62
CA GLU A 82 -1.32 3.28 12.35
C GLU A 82 -1.00 3.19 10.86
N PRO A 83 0.29 3.08 10.47
CA PRO A 83 0.63 2.45 9.21
C PRO A 83 0.23 0.97 9.33
N PRO A 84 -0.42 0.40 8.31
CA PRO A 84 -0.85 -0.99 8.38
C PRO A 84 0.32 -1.92 8.75
N SER A 85 0.08 -2.97 9.53
CA SER A 85 1.13 -3.95 9.87
C SER A 85 1.06 -5.12 8.90
N GLY A 86 2.14 -5.37 8.16
CA GLY A 86 2.20 -6.44 7.15
C GLY A 86 3.21 -6.11 6.06
N ASP A 87 3.56 -7.08 5.23
CA ASP A 87 4.34 -6.77 4.03
C ASP A 87 3.43 -6.07 2.99
N PRO A 88 3.92 -5.08 2.22
CA PRO A 88 3.15 -4.49 1.13
C PRO A 88 2.70 -5.53 0.09
N ASP A 89 1.40 -5.60 -0.22
CA ASP A 89 0.82 -6.48 -1.25
C ASP A 89 -0.26 -5.75 -2.07
N PHE A 90 0.18 -4.97 -3.05
CA PHE A 90 -0.72 -4.20 -3.92
C PHE A 90 -0.18 -3.99 -5.33
N SER A 91 -1.06 -3.62 -6.26
CA SER A 91 -0.66 -3.19 -7.59
C SER A 91 -1.45 -1.98 -8.06
N ALA A 92 -0.84 -1.14 -8.89
CA ALA A 92 -1.41 0.09 -9.40
C ALA A 92 -1.16 0.19 -10.90
N THR A 93 -2.13 0.70 -11.65
CA THR A 93 -2.05 0.75 -13.12
C THR A 93 -2.11 2.18 -13.65
N ILE A 94 -1.18 2.49 -14.55
CA ILE A 94 -1.16 3.70 -15.36
C ILE A 94 -1.58 3.31 -16.78
N ASN A 95 -2.63 3.94 -17.29
CA ASN A 95 -3.06 3.79 -18.68
C ASN A 95 -2.38 4.87 -19.54
N ALA A 96 -1.80 4.46 -20.66
CA ALA A 96 -1.20 5.35 -21.65
C ALA A 96 -1.97 5.31 -22.97
N SER A 97 -2.24 6.47 -23.54
CA SER A 97 -2.96 6.64 -24.81
C SER A 97 -2.34 7.71 -25.69
N ASP A 98 -2.49 7.61 -27.01
CA ASP A 98 -2.16 8.66 -27.98
C ASP A 98 -3.36 9.59 -28.29
N GLY A 99 -4.42 9.53 -27.48
CA GLY A 99 -5.71 10.17 -27.74
C GLY A 99 -6.59 9.41 -28.75
N GLY A 100 -6.11 8.26 -29.23
CA GLY A 100 -6.79 7.37 -30.15
C GLY A 100 -7.49 6.19 -29.47
N ALA A 101 -7.60 5.08 -30.20
CA ALA A 101 -8.24 3.86 -29.72
C ALA A 101 -7.26 2.87 -29.07
N LEU A 102 -5.95 3.08 -29.23
CA LEU A 102 -4.92 2.25 -28.62
C LEU A 102 -4.68 2.76 -27.19
N GLN A 103 -4.74 1.84 -26.25
CA GLN A 103 -4.42 2.08 -24.84
C GLN A 103 -3.48 0.99 -24.37
N LEU A 104 -2.47 1.35 -23.59
CA LEU A 104 -1.50 0.45 -22.99
C LEU A 104 -1.56 0.60 -21.48
N ASP A 105 -1.77 -0.52 -20.79
CA ASP A 105 -1.75 -0.57 -19.33
C ASP A 105 -0.34 -0.90 -18.86
N MET A 106 0.11 -0.14 -17.86
CA MET A 106 1.40 -0.28 -17.19
C MET A 106 1.15 -0.46 -15.70
N THR A 107 1.33 -1.67 -15.21
CA THR A 107 1.06 -2.04 -13.81
C THR A 107 2.37 -2.13 -13.03
N PHE A 108 2.47 -1.36 -11.94
CA PHE A 108 3.56 -1.43 -10.97
C PHE A 108 3.02 -1.88 -9.61
N GLY A 109 3.85 -2.35 -8.70
CA GLY A 109 3.36 -2.77 -7.39
C GLY A 109 4.41 -3.42 -6.52
N PHE A 110 3.96 -3.98 -5.41
CA PHE A 110 4.77 -4.66 -4.42
C PHE A 110 4.03 -5.91 -3.95
N SER A 111 4.75 -6.99 -3.69
CA SER A 111 4.18 -8.21 -3.10
C SER A 111 5.22 -8.96 -2.27
N PRO A 112 4.85 -9.55 -1.12
CA PRO A 112 5.77 -10.38 -0.32
C PRO A 112 6.25 -11.64 -1.04
N ASP A 113 5.52 -12.07 -2.07
CA ASP A 113 5.88 -13.24 -2.86
C ASP A 113 6.77 -12.89 -4.08
N ALA A 114 7.02 -11.60 -4.34
CA ALA A 114 7.81 -11.12 -5.47
C ALA A 114 9.29 -10.89 -5.12
N THR A 115 10.10 -10.69 -6.15
CA THR A 115 11.48 -10.22 -6.06
C THR A 115 11.61 -8.88 -6.79
N ASP A 116 12.73 -8.18 -6.63
CA ASP A 116 13.01 -7.02 -7.49
C ASP A 116 13.37 -7.41 -8.93
N GLY A 117 13.43 -8.71 -9.24
CA GLY A 117 13.72 -9.25 -10.55
C GLY A 117 12.46 -9.47 -11.38
N TYR A 118 12.53 -10.45 -12.28
CA TYR A 118 11.36 -10.94 -13.00
C TYR A 118 10.78 -12.16 -12.31
N ASP A 119 9.48 -12.13 -12.04
CA ASP A 119 8.71 -13.17 -11.38
C ASP A 119 7.64 -13.77 -12.30
N ASP A 120 7.82 -15.06 -12.65
CA ASP A 120 6.92 -15.79 -13.54
C ASP A 120 5.51 -15.91 -12.94
N GLY A 121 4.52 -15.37 -13.64
CA GLY A 121 3.13 -15.36 -13.20
C GLY A 121 2.69 -14.09 -12.45
N MET A 122 3.62 -13.21 -12.07
CA MET A 122 3.32 -11.86 -11.57
C MET A 122 3.68 -10.80 -12.62
N ASP A 123 4.85 -10.93 -13.23
CA ASP A 123 5.37 -9.95 -14.16
C ASP A 123 5.08 -10.28 -15.62
N GLN A 124 5.03 -9.22 -16.43
CA GLN A 124 4.85 -9.32 -17.86
C GLN A 124 5.83 -8.41 -18.58
N TYR A 125 6.79 -9.00 -19.29
CA TYR A 125 7.64 -8.26 -20.21
C TYR A 125 6.83 -7.57 -21.31
N ALA A 126 7.19 -6.31 -21.60
CA ALA A 126 6.72 -5.61 -22.78
C ALA A 126 7.55 -6.05 -24.01
N PRO A 127 6.93 -6.12 -25.20
CA PRO A 127 7.67 -6.36 -26.43
C PRO A 127 8.63 -5.20 -26.73
N PRO A 128 9.57 -5.38 -27.67
CA PRO A 128 10.37 -4.26 -28.16
C PRO A 128 9.48 -3.15 -28.74
N ALA A 129 9.84 -1.89 -28.47
CA ALA A 129 9.16 -0.72 -29.05
C ALA A 129 9.01 -0.88 -30.58
N PRO A 130 7.82 -0.56 -31.13
CA PRO A 130 7.67 -0.43 -32.57
C PRO A 130 8.58 0.68 -33.12
N PRO A 131 8.96 0.60 -34.41
CA PRO A 131 9.79 1.65 -35.02
C PRO A 131 9.01 2.98 -35.08
N PRO A 132 9.64 4.11 -34.71
CA PRO A 132 9.02 5.42 -34.82
C PRO A 132 8.57 5.74 -36.26
N PRO A 133 7.49 6.52 -36.46
CA PRO A 133 6.66 7.18 -35.44
C PRO A 133 5.42 6.33 -35.09
N ALA A 134 5.56 5.43 -34.12
CA ALA A 134 4.48 4.64 -33.56
C ALA A 134 4.38 4.91 -32.07
N PHE A 135 3.15 5.05 -31.57
CA PHE A 135 2.89 5.19 -30.14
C PHE A 135 3.31 3.92 -29.39
N ASP A 136 3.94 4.10 -28.24
CA ASP A 136 4.36 3.02 -27.33
C ASP A 136 4.57 3.58 -25.92
N ALA A 137 4.29 2.76 -24.91
CA ALA A 137 4.55 3.05 -23.51
C ALA A 137 4.85 1.75 -22.76
N ALA A 138 5.87 1.74 -21.91
CA ALA A 138 6.19 0.61 -21.05
C ALA A 138 6.95 1.05 -19.80
N LEU A 139 6.78 0.31 -18.72
CA LEU A 139 7.66 0.39 -17.56
C LEU A 139 9.05 -0.14 -17.93
N SER A 140 10.07 0.29 -17.20
CA SER A 140 11.43 -0.20 -17.30
C SER A 140 12.06 -0.27 -15.92
N TRP A 141 12.67 -1.41 -15.65
CA TRP A 141 13.33 -1.76 -14.39
C TRP A 141 14.57 -2.60 -14.70
N ASP A 142 15.69 -2.27 -14.07
CA ASP A 142 17.03 -2.85 -14.32
C ASP A 142 17.41 -3.00 -15.82
N GLY A 143 16.95 -2.06 -16.65
CA GLY A 143 17.23 -2.04 -18.10
C GLY A 143 16.34 -2.98 -18.94
N GLU A 144 15.40 -3.70 -18.33
CA GLU A 144 14.38 -4.48 -19.01
C GLU A 144 13.07 -3.68 -19.14
N ARG A 145 12.10 -4.19 -19.89
CA ARG A 145 10.84 -3.49 -20.20
C ARG A 145 9.63 -4.32 -19.85
N TYR A 146 8.64 -3.70 -19.23
CA TYR A 146 7.49 -4.38 -18.64
C TYR A 146 6.17 -3.69 -18.97
N TYR A 147 5.11 -4.48 -19.13
CA TYR A 147 3.74 -4.03 -18.95
C TYR A 147 3.28 -4.24 -17.50
N THR A 148 3.80 -5.25 -16.82
CA THR A 148 3.59 -5.47 -15.38
C THR A 148 4.94 -5.74 -14.74
N GLN A 149 5.28 -4.97 -13.71
CA GLN A 149 6.44 -5.20 -12.85
C GLN A 149 6.04 -5.02 -11.39
N ILE A 150 6.07 -6.11 -10.63
CA ILE A 150 5.81 -6.14 -9.20
C ILE A 150 7.16 -6.36 -8.51
N LEU A 151 7.54 -5.47 -7.59
CA LEU A 151 8.78 -5.57 -6.83
C LEU A 151 8.55 -6.28 -5.51
N ASN A 152 9.65 -6.61 -4.81
CA ASN A 152 9.57 -7.21 -3.49
C ASN A 152 8.86 -6.26 -2.50
N GLY A 153 7.74 -6.70 -1.94
CA GLY A 153 7.05 -6.03 -0.86
C GLY A 153 7.52 -6.60 0.47
N SER A 154 8.28 -5.83 1.25
CA SER A 154 8.61 -6.24 2.62
C SER A 154 8.59 -5.06 3.59
N VAL A 155 8.18 -5.31 4.84
CA VAL A 155 8.33 -4.36 5.95
C VAL A 155 9.77 -3.89 6.16
N ASP A 156 10.74 -4.70 5.74
CA ASP A 156 12.16 -4.36 5.81
C ASP A 156 12.64 -3.52 4.60
N ASP A 157 11.78 -3.29 3.59
CA ASP A 157 12.09 -2.59 2.35
C ASP A 157 11.03 -1.52 1.99
N LEU A 158 10.77 -0.59 2.91
CA LEU A 158 9.83 0.52 2.73
C LEU A 158 10.54 1.80 2.22
N VAL A 159 11.50 1.64 1.31
CA VAL A 159 12.25 2.75 0.72
C VAL A 159 11.60 3.24 -0.58
N GLU A 160 12.16 4.30 -1.18
CA GLU A 160 11.74 4.75 -2.50
C GLU A 160 12.30 3.83 -3.59
N HIS A 161 11.41 3.31 -4.43
CA HIS A 161 11.74 2.56 -5.64
C HIS A 161 11.48 3.44 -6.87
N GLU A 162 12.46 3.52 -7.77
CA GLU A 162 12.41 4.36 -8.96
C GLU A 162 12.26 3.51 -10.22
N TYR A 163 11.04 3.47 -10.75
CA TYR A 163 10.75 2.91 -12.06
C TYR A 163 11.03 3.97 -13.14
N SER A 164 11.37 3.51 -14.34
CA SER A 164 11.37 4.35 -15.54
C SER A 164 10.14 4.04 -16.39
N ILE A 165 9.52 5.06 -17.00
CA ILE A 165 8.49 4.88 -18.02
C ILE A 165 9.08 5.32 -19.37
N ALA A 166 9.19 4.39 -20.31
CA ALA A 166 9.64 4.67 -21.67
C ALA A 166 8.45 5.06 -22.55
N LEU A 167 8.57 6.16 -23.30
CA LEU A 167 7.50 6.72 -24.13
C LEU A 167 7.95 6.89 -25.59
N ALA A 168 7.12 6.45 -26.54
CA ALA A 168 7.26 6.76 -27.95
C ALA A 168 6.00 7.48 -28.46
N TYR A 169 6.23 8.53 -29.25
CA TYR A 169 5.17 9.35 -29.82
C TYR A 169 4.89 8.90 -31.25
N ASP A 170 3.61 8.88 -31.62
CA ASP A 170 3.20 8.73 -33.01
C ASP A 170 3.31 10.07 -33.76
N THR A 171 2.63 10.20 -34.89
CA THR A 171 2.61 11.45 -35.67
C THR A 171 1.83 12.60 -35.04
N ASN A 172 0.97 12.34 -34.05
CA ASN A 172 0.15 13.35 -33.40
C ASN A 172 0.90 14.04 -32.23
N ASN A 173 2.03 13.45 -31.78
CA ASN A 173 2.89 13.96 -30.71
C ASN A 173 2.17 14.12 -29.36
N LEU A 174 1.12 13.35 -29.09
CA LEU A 174 0.36 13.30 -27.85
C LEU A 174 0.63 11.98 -27.13
N VAL A 175 0.87 12.07 -25.83
CA VAL A 175 0.75 10.95 -24.89
C VAL A 175 -0.07 11.45 -23.71
N GLU A 176 -1.15 10.74 -23.40
CA GLU A 176 -1.98 10.95 -22.23
C GLU A 176 -1.77 9.78 -21.28
N LEU A 177 -1.36 10.08 -20.05
CA LEU A 177 -1.30 9.14 -18.94
C LEU A 177 -2.47 9.39 -18.01
N THR A 178 -3.16 8.34 -17.59
CA THR A 178 -4.26 8.40 -16.61
C THR A 178 -4.14 7.25 -15.62
N TRP A 179 -4.60 7.48 -14.39
CA TRP A 179 -4.62 6.48 -13.33
C TRP A 179 -5.81 6.75 -12.39
N ASP A 180 -6.24 5.70 -11.68
CA ASP A 180 -7.18 5.81 -10.57
C ASP A 180 -6.40 5.66 -9.27
N ASN A 181 -6.34 6.74 -8.49
CA ASN A 181 -5.61 6.78 -7.22
C ASN A 181 -6.51 6.60 -6.00
N THR A 182 -7.75 6.14 -6.20
CA THR A 182 -8.67 5.84 -5.09
C THR A 182 -8.01 4.83 -4.14
N GLY A 183 -7.82 5.22 -2.87
CA GLY A 183 -7.22 4.37 -1.84
C GLY A 183 -5.68 4.33 -1.84
N TRP A 184 -4.99 4.99 -2.79
CA TRP A 184 -3.52 4.92 -2.85
C TRP A 184 -2.83 5.54 -1.63
N SER A 185 -3.45 6.50 -0.95
CA SER A 185 -2.90 7.10 0.28
C SER A 185 -2.71 6.10 1.42
N ASP A 186 -3.45 4.99 1.39
CA ASP A 186 -3.37 3.93 2.38
C ASP A 186 -2.34 2.87 1.96
N LEU A 187 -1.99 2.84 0.67
CA LEU A 187 -1.06 1.86 0.08
C LEU A 187 0.37 2.37 -0.02
N MET A 188 0.56 3.64 -0.37
CA MET A 188 1.86 4.24 -0.64
C MET A 188 1.96 5.64 -0.04
N SER A 189 3.07 5.91 0.64
CA SER A 189 3.31 7.21 1.30
C SER A 189 3.83 8.26 0.33
N TYR A 190 4.34 7.82 -0.82
CA TYR A 190 4.89 8.65 -1.87
C TYR A 190 4.63 7.99 -3.22
N CYS A 191 4.09 8.76 -4.18
CA CYS A 191 3.92 8.35 -5.56
C CYS A 191 3.99 9.57 -6.47
N GLN A 192 5.06 9.67 -7.26
CA GLN A 192 5.37 10.85 -8.07
C GLN A 192 5.76 10.46 -9.48
N LEU A 193 5.24 11.21 -10.46
CA LEU A 193 5.72 11.21 -11.83
C LEU A 193 6.59 12.44 -12.08
N GLN A 194 7.86 12.20 -12.39
CA GLN A 194 8.83 13.24 -12.63
C GLN A 194 9.46 13.13 -14.03
N ASP A 195 9.94 14.25 -14.56
CA ASP A 195 10.90 14.19 -15.65
C ASP A 195 12.26 13.63 -15.18
N ALA A 196 13.13 13.29 -16.13
CA ALA A 196 14.46 12.71 -15.88
C ALA A 196 15.44 13.62 -15.11
N PHE A 197 15.03 14.84 -14.71
CA PHE A 197 15.80 15.79 -13.92
C PHE A 197 15.09 16.12 -12.59
N ASP A 198 14.42 15.14 -11.99
CA ASP A 198 13.74 15.25 -10.69
C ASP A 198 12.75 16.43 -10.63
N GLY A 199 11.96 16.59 -11.70
CA GLY A 199 11.00 17.69 -11.83
C GLY A 199 11.55 19.02 -12.32
N GLY A 200 12.87 19.10 -12.56
CA GLY A 200 13.55 20.33 -13.00
C GLY A 200 13.10 20.86 -14.36
N MET A 201 12.46 20.04 -15.20
CA MET A 201 11.93 20.43 -16.50
C MET A 201 10.41 20.69 -16.49
N GLY A 202 9.78 20.67 -15.31
CA GLY A 202 8.40 21.07 -15.08
C GLY A 202 7.38 19.93 -15.09
N ILE A 203 7.83 18.67 -15.06
CA ILE A 203 6.96 17.51 -14.80
C ILE A 203 7.30 17.02 -13.40
N ASP A 204 6.45 17.35 -12.42
CA ASP A 204 6.56 16.94 -11.01
C ASP A 204 5.12 16.77 -10.50
N ILE A 205 4.57 15.58 -10.71
CA ILE A 205 3.15 15.28 -10.55
C ILE A 205 2.94 14.31 -9.41
N ASP A 206 2.31 14.81 -8.35
CA ASP A 206 1.86 13.99 -7.23
C ASP A 206 0.69 13.12 -7.66
N MET A 207 0.94 11.82 -7.81
CA MET A 207 -0.06 10.88 -8.29
C MET A 207 -1.11 10.54 -7.23
N LEU A 208 -0.89 10.91 -5.96
CA LEU A 208 -1.88 10.75 -4.89
C LEU A 208 -2.96 11.86 -4.93
N SER A 209 -2.69 12.98 -5.60
CA SER A 209 -3.63 14.10 -5.69
C SER A 209 -4.11 14.39 -7.12
N GLU A 210 -3.28 14.12 -8.12
CA GLU A 210 -3.63 14.20 -9.54
C GLU A 210 -3.95 12.80 -10.09
N THR A 211 -4.66 12.75 -11.22
CA THR A 211 -5.11 11.49 -11.87
C THR A 211 -4.72 11.39 -13.34
N SER A 212 -3.96 12.37 -13.85
CA SER A 212 -3.54 12.39 -15.25
C SER A 212 -2.33 13.28 -15.52
N LEU A 213 -1.66 13.01 -16.64
CA LEU A 213 -0.60 13.83 -17.21
C LEU A 213 -0.72 13.82 -18.75
N THR A 214 -0.76 15.00 -19.37
CA THR A 214 -0.75 15.14 -20.83
C THR A 214 0.59 15.67 -21.33
N LEU A 215 1.23 14.92 -22.21
CA LEU A 215 2.48 15.28 -22.86
C LEU A 215 2.28 15.57 -24.34
N THR A 216 2.72 16.76 -24.76
CA THR A 216 2.67 17.19 -26.17
C THR A 216 4.04 17.53 -26.75
N ASN A 217 5.11 17.29 -25.98
CA ASN A 217 6.49 17.57 -26.35
C ASN A 217 7.28 16.25 -26.42
N PRO A 218 7.57 15.74 -27.63
CA PRO A 218 8.31 14.50 -27.84
C PRO A 218 9.73 14.46 -27.26
N ALA A 219 10.26 15.60 -26.77
CA ALA A 219 11.50 15.62 -26.03
C ALA A 219 11.42 14.86 -24.70
N PHE A 220 10.22 14.69 -24.14
CA PHE A 220 9.99 13.84 -22.96
C PHE A 220 9.69 12.40 -23.40
N SER A 221 10.74 11.65 -23.72
CA SER A 221 10.66 10.24 -24.10
C SER A 221 10.78 9.28 -22.92
N SER A 222 10.98 9.81 -21.71
CA SER A 222 11.02 9.02 -20.48
C SER A 222 10.55 9.84 -19.28
N LEU A 223 9.91 9.18 -18.33
CA LEU A 223 9.57 9.71 -17.01
C LEU A 223 10.15 8.80 -15.92
N LEU A 224 10.31 9.35 -14.72
CA LEU A 224 10.60 8.60 -13.50
C LEU A 224 9.29 8.45 -12.73
N LEU A 225 8.95 7.22 -12.37
CA LEU A 225 7.87 6.90 -11.44
C LEU A 225 8.51 6.47 -10.12
N LYS A 226 8.35 7.31 -9.10
CA LYS A 226 8.92 7.06 -7.77
C LYS A 226 7.83 6.66 -6.81
N VAL A 227 8.00 5.54 -6.13
CA VAL A 227 6.99 4.97 -5.24
C VAL A 227 7.65 4.55 -3.93
N THR A 228 7.03 4.88 -2.80
CA THR A 228 7.39 4.35 -1.48
C THR A 228 6.17 3.66 -0.89
N PRO A 229 6.18 2.31 -0.78
CA PRO A 229 5.06 1.59 -0.20
C PRO A 229 4.92 1.90 1.30
N VAL A 230 3.71 1.74 1.84
CA VAL A 230 3.46 1.72 3.28
C VAL A 230 3.45 0.26 3.74
N SER A 231 3.89 -0.02 4.97
CA SER A 231 3.68 -1.36 5.56
C SER A 231 2.20 -1.75 5.54
N GLY A 232 1.95 -3.05 5.39
CA GLY A 232 0.65 -3.74 5.40
C GLY A 232 -0.37 -3.18 4.41
N SER A 233 0.15 -2.55 3.35
CA SER A 233 -0.66 -2.06 2.25
C SER A 233 -1.13 -3.25 1.43
N ASP A 234 -2.26 -3.83 1.84
CA ASP A 234 -2.94 -4.82 1.03
C ASP A 234 -4.02 -4.10 0.20
N GLU A 235 -4.24 -4.56 -1.04
CA GLU A 235 -5.42 -4.16 -1.81
C GLU A 235 -6.66 -4.28 -0.89
N PRO A 236 -7.52 -3.24 -0.78
CA PRO A 236 -8.67 -3.32 0.11
C PRO A 236 -9.51 -4.52 -0.32
N ASP A 237 -9.75 -5.45 0.60
CA ASP A 237 -10.67 -6.58 0.39
C ASP A 237 -11.94 -6.05 -0.29
N THR A 238 -12.14 -6.38 -1.57
CA THR A 238 -13.33 -5.95 -2.29
C THR A 238 -14.51 -6.75 -1.77
N PHE A 239 -15.17 -6.26 -0.72
CA PHE A 239 -16.41 -6.86 -0.23
C PHE A 239 -17.55 -6.48 -1.18
N ASP A 240 -18.18 -7.49 -1.79
CA ASP A 240 -19.39 -7.32 -2.59
C ASP A 240 -20.50 -6.65 -1.76
N VAL A 241 -20.74 -5.35 -1.98
CA VAL A 241 -21.87 -4.64 -1.38
C VAL A 241 -23.15 -5.01 -2.12
N THR A 242 -23.90 -5.97 -1.58
CA THR A 242 -25.24 -6.30 -2.09
C THR A 242 -26.28 -5.32 -1.54
N PHE A 243 -26.71 -4.36 -2.35
CA PHE A 243 -27.90 -3.56 -2.04
C PHE A 243 -29.17 -4.37 -2.34
N THR A 244 -29.97 -4.64 -1.31
CA THR A 244 -31.30 -5.23 -1.46
C THR A 244 -32.33 -4.11 -1.46
N ILE A 245 -33.14 -4.01 -2.52
CA ILE A 245 -34.36 -3.17 -2.58
C ILE A 245 -35.59 -3.95 -2.13
#